data_AF-A0A060ZW88-F1
#
_entry.id   AF-A0A060ZW88-F1
#
_cell.length_a   1.000
_cell.length_b   1.000
_cell.length_c   1.000
_cell.angle_alpha   90.00
_cell.angle_beta   90.00
_cell.angle_gamma   90.00
#
_symmetry.space_group_name_H-M   'P 1'
#
loop_
_entity.id
_entity.type
_entity.pdbx_description
1 polymer ?
#
loop_
_entity_poly.entity_id
_entity_poly.type
_entity_poly.pdbx_seq_one_letter_code
_entity_poly.pdbx_strand_id
1 'polypeptide(L)'
;SRTAFFHLCNIAKIRNFLSKNDAEKLIHAFVTSRLDYCNALLSGYPDKALNKLQLVLNTAARILTRTKKIDHITPVLASLHWLPVKARADFKVLLLTYKTLHGLAPTYLSDLVLPYIPTRTLRSQDAGLLIVPRISKQTA
;
A
#
# COMPACT_ATOMS: atom_id res chain seq x y z
N SER A 1 9.34 10.11 -5.66
CA SER A 1 8.65 11.22 -4.96
C SER A 1 8.69 12.53 -5.75
N ARG A 2 9.85 12.97 -6.28
CA ARG A 2 9.98 14.25 -7.01
C ARG A 2 9.02 14.40 -8.20
N THR A 3 8.85 13.35 -9.01
CA THR A 3 7.90 13.31 -10.13
C THR A 3 6.45 13.42 -9.67
N ALA A 4 6.07 12.72 -8.61
CA ALA A 4 4.72 12.80 -8.04
C ALA A 4 4.41 14.21 -7.53
N PHE A 5 5.35 14.86 -6.82
CA PHE A 5 5.19 16.25 -6.40
C PHE A 5 5.08 17.21 -7.59
N PHE A 6 5.86 17.01 -8.66
CA PHE A 6 5.73 17.80 -9.88
C PHE A 6 4.31 17.72 -10.46
N HIS A 7 3.74 16.52 -10.59
CA HIS A 7 2.36 16.36 -11.06
C HIS A 7 1.34 16.97 -10.10
N LEU A 8 1.51 16.80 -8.78
CA LEU A 8 0.63 17.40 -7.79
C LEU A 8 0.65 18.93 -7.84
N CYS A 9 1.82 19.56 -8.02
CA CYS A 9 1.91 21.00 -8.21
C CYS A 9 1.16 21.47 -9.46
N ASN A 10 1.24 20.71 -10.56
CA ASN A 10 0.53 21.05 -11.78
C ASN A 10 -0.99 20.90 -11.62
N ILE A 11 -1.45 19.82 -11.00
CA ILE A 11 -2.87 19.61 -10.67
C ILE A 11 -3.37 20.71 -9.73
N ALA A 12 -2.58 21.11 -8.73
CA ALA A 12 -2.94 22.17 -7.80
C ALA A 12 -3.18 23.51 -8.51
N LYS A 13 -2.36 23.87 -9.51
CA LYS A 13 -2.52 25.10 -10.30
C LYS A 13 -3.86 25.14 -11.06
N ILE A 14 -4.27 24.01 -11.65
CA ILE A 14 -5.51 23.91 -12.43
C ILE A 14 -6.72 23.47 -11.58
N ARG A 15 -6.54 23.23 -10.27
CA ARG A 15 -7.54 22.63 -9.39
C ARG A 15 -8.86 23.42 -9.35
N ASN A 16 -8.81 24.73 -9.53
CA ASN A 16 -9.99 25.60 -9.52
C ASN A 16 -10.89 25.38 -10.74
N PHE A 17 -10.33 24.92 -11.86
CA PHE A 17 -11.04 24.69 -13.12
C PHE A 17 -11.52 23.24 -13.28
N LEU A 18 -11.16 22.35 -12.35
CA LEU A 18 -11.50 20.93 -12.41
C LEU A 18 -12.65 20.56 -11.48
N SER A 19 -13.53 19.69 -11.96
CA SER A 19 -14.48 18.97 -11.10
C SER A 19 -13.72 18.10 -10.09
N LYS A 20 -14.38 17.72 -8.98
CA LYS A 20 -13.77 16.81 -7.99
C LYS A 20 -13.40 15.47 -8.64
N ASN A 21 -14.30 14.91 -9.44
CA ASN A 21 -14.12 13.61 -10.11
C ASN A 21 -12.95 13.62 -11.10
N ASP A 22 -12.80 14.69 -11.89
CA ASP A 22 -11.70 14.76 -12.86
C ASP A 22 -10.35 14.99 -12.18
N ALA A 23 -10.33 15.80 -11.11
CA ALA A 23 -9.14 15.94 -10.28
C ALA A 23 -8.73 14.60 -9.63
N GLU A 24 -9.70 13.81 -9.18
CA GLU A 24 -9.47 12.47 -8.63
C GLU A 24 -8.86 11.53 -9.66
N LYS A 25 -9.40 11.48 -10.89
CA LYS A 25 -8.81 10.71 -12.00
C LYS A 25 -7.37 11.11 -12.29
N LEU A 26 -7.06 12.41 -12.33
CA LEU A 26 -5.69 12.88 -12.57
C LEU A 26 -4.74 12.47 -11.43
N ILE A 27 -5.18 12.58 -10.18
CA ILE A 27 -4.40 12.14 -9.03
C ILE A 27 -4.15 10.63 -9.11
N HIS A 28 -5.17 9.84 -9.43
CA HIS A 28 -5.02 8.40 -9.56
C HIS A 28 -4.04 8.03 -10.68
N ALA A 29 -4.18 8.66 -11.85
CA ALA A 29 -3.34 8.40 -13.01
C ALA A 29 -1.87 8.76 -12.77
N PHE A 30 -1.58 9.91 -12.14
CA PHE A 30 -0.21 10.41 -12.02
C PHE A 30 0.49 10.11 -10.69
N VAL A 31 -0.28 9.86 -9.62
CA VAL A 31 0.24 9.73 -8.26
C VAL A 31 -0.09 8.36 -7.68
N THR A 32 -1.37 7.99 -7.57
CA THR A 32 -1.75 6.73 -6.92
C THR A 32 -1.22 5.51 -7.66
N SER A 33 -1.31 5.49 -9.00
CA SER A 33 -0.75 4.42 -9.84
C SER A 33 0.72 4.15 -9.54
N ARG A 34 1.53 5.20 -9.36
CA ARG A 34 2.96 5.10 -9.04
C ARG A 34 3.21 4.73 -7.59
N LEU A 35 2.34 5.15 -6.66
CA LEU A 35 2.41 4.75 -5.26
C LEU A 35 2.07 3.27 -5.07
N ASP A 36 1.15 2.74 -5.88
CA ASP A 36 0.69 1.36 -5.77
C ASP A 36 1.53 0.38 -6.61
N TYR A 37 2.38 0.89 -7.49
CA TYR A 37 3.34 0.09 -8.23
C TYR A 37 4.36 -0.56 -7.28
N CYS A 38 4.36 -1.90 -7.24
CA CYS A 38 5.22 -2.72 -6.39
C CYS A 38 5.17 -2.36 -4.89
N ASN A 39 4.05 -1.81 -4.41
CA ASN A 39 3.93 -1.34 -3.04
C ASN A 39 3.99 -2.46 -1.98
N ALA A 40 3.79 -3.72 -2.36
CA ALA A 40 3.99 -4.88 -1.48
C ALA A 40 5.42 -4.93 -0.90
N LEU A 41 6.43 -4.49 -1.66
CA LEU A 41 7.83 -4.46 -1.23
C LEU A 41 8.09 -3.47 -0.09
N LEU A 42 7.16 -2.55 0.17
CA LEU A 42 7.25 -1.57 1.24
C LEU A 42 6.76 -2.12 2.58
N SER A 43 6.18 -3.32 2.61
CA SER A 43 5.76 -3.94 3.88
C SER A 43 6.99 -4.25 4.74
N GLY A 44 6.88 -3.97 6.04
CA GLY A 44 7.99 -4.12 6.99
C GLY A 44 9.04 -3.00 6.96
N TYR A 45 8.95 -2.01 6.06
CA TYR A 45 9.85 -0.87 6.09
C TYR A 45 9.62 0.04 7.32
N PRO A 46 10.67 0.69 7.85
CA PRO A 46 10.52 1.63 8.96
C PRO A 46 9.70 2.85 8.52
N ASP A 47 8.87 3.37 9.43
CA ASP A 47 7.94 4.48 9.12
C ASP A 47 8.67 5.72 8.58
N LYS A 48 9.88 5.99 9.07
CA LYS A 48 10.74 7.08 8.59
C LYS A 48 11.01 6.99 7.08
N ALA A 49 11.17 5.79 6.53
CA ALA A 49 11.36 5.58 5.10
C ALA A 49 10.07 5.83 4.30
N LEU A 50 8.91 5.47 4.87
CA LEU A 50 7.60 5.63 4.23
C LEU A 50 7.03 7.05 4.33
N ASN A 51 7.52 7.87 5.27
CA ASN A 51 7.03 9.23 5.52
C ASN A 51 7.00 10.11 4.25
N LYS A 52 8.01 9.98 3.37
CA LYS A 52 8.04 10.75 2.11
C LYS A 52 6.88 10.37 1.18
N LEU A 53 6.50 9.09 1.14
CA LEU A 53 5.37 8.60 0.35
C LEU A 53 4.04 8.97 0.99
N GLN A 54 3.95 8.88 2.33
CA GLN A 54 2.77 9.31 3.07
C GLN A 54 2.50 10.80 2.85
N LEU A 55 3.55 11.63 2.80
CA LEU A 55 3.41 13.05 2.49
C LEU A 55 2.81 13.27 1.10
N VAL A 56 3.25 12.51 0.08
CA VAL A 56 2.69 12.57 -1.27
C VAL A 56 1.20 12.19 -1.28
N LEU A 57 0.81 11.14 -0.55
CA LEU A 57 -0.60 10.78 -0.43
C LEU A 57 -1.40 11.90 0.25
N ASN A 58 -0.89 12.42 1.35
CA ASN A 58 -1.55 13.44 2.13
C ASN A 58 -1.75 14.72 1.30
N THR A 59 -0.73 15.15 0.55
CA THR A 59 -0.85 16.32 -0.33
C THR A 59 -1.84 16.07 -1.46
N ALA A 60 -1.86 14.87 -2.04
CA ALA A 60 -2.84 14.49 -3.05
C ALA A 60 -4.28 14.59 -2.50
N ALA A 61 -4.53 14.01 -1.32
CA ALA A 61 -5.83 14.06 -0.67
C ALA A 61 -6.25 15.52 -0.40
N ARG A 62 -5.33 16.36 0.10
CA ARG A 62 -5.60 17.78 0.35
C ARG A 62 -5.91 18.57 -0.92
N ILE A 63 -5.20 18.32 -2.02
CA ILE A 63 -5.48 18.98 -3.30
C ILE A 63 -6.86 18.57 -3.82
N LEU A 64 -7.22 17.30 -3.67
CA LEU A 64 -8.53 16.80 -4.10
C LEU A 64 -9.67 17.45 -3.31
N THR A 65 -9.59 17.46 -1.99
CA THR A 65 -10.65 17.95 -1.09
C THR A 65 -10.58 19.44 -0.79
N ARG A 66 -9.52 20.14 -1.25
CA ARG A 66 -9.22 21.55 -0.94
C ARG A 66 -9.15 21.84 0.57
N THR A 67 -8.79 20.84 1.37
CA THR A 67 -8.61 20.99 2.83
C THR A 67 -7.38 21.84 3.14
N LYS A 68 -7.43 22.62 4.22
CA LYS A 68 -6.31 23.48 4.62
C LYS A 68 -5.13 22.62 5.05
N LYS A 69 -3.91 23.17 4.98
CA LYS A 69 -2.68 22.47 5.38
C LYS A 69 -2.67 22.06 6.86
N ILE A 70 -3.29 22.87 7.70
CA ILE A 70 -3.34 22.70 9.17
C ILE A 70 -4.35 21.64 9.61
N ASP A 71 -5.35 21.34 8.77
CA ASP A 71 -6.41 20.40 9.15
C ASP A 71 -5.85 18.99 9.32
N HIS A 72 -6.36 18.23 10.27
CA HIS A 72 -5.91 16.86 10.48
C HIS A 72 -6.23 15.98 9.25
N ILE A 73 -5.25 15.17 8.81
CA ILE A 73 -5.35 14.45 7.54
C ILE A 73 -6.17 13.16 7.61
N THR A 74 -6.19 12.49 8.77
CA THR A 74 -6.88 11.20 8.96
C THR A 74 -8.37 11.23 8.56
N PRO A 75 -9.20 12.22 8.96
CA PRO A 75 -10.60 12.26 8.53
C PRO A 75 -10.75 12.44 7.01
N VAL A 76 -9.82 13.18 6.38
CA VAL A 76 -9.81 13.37 4.93
C VAL A 76 -9.57 12.05 4.22
N LEU A 77 -8.54 11.30 4.66
CA LEU A 77 -8.24 9.97 4.11
C LEU A 77 -9.41 8.99 4.31
N ALA A 78 -10.05 9.02 5.47
CA ALA A 78 -11.22 8.19 5.75
C ALA A 78 -12.39 8.52 4.81
N SER A 79 -12.71 9.80 4.62
CA SER A 79 -13.79 10.24 3.71
C SER A 79 -13.55 9.89 2.24
N LEU A 80 -12.28 9.74 1.84
CA LEU A 80 -11.89 9.30 0.50
C LEU A 80 -11.76 7.77 0.39
N HIS A 81 -11.88 7.03 1.49
CA HIS A 81 -11.54 5.61 1.60
C HIS A 81 -10.09 5.30 1.19
N TRP A 82 -9.16 6.24 1.42
CA TRP A 82 -7.75 6.08 1.08
C TRP A 82 -6.95 5.56 2.27
N LEU A 83 -6.40 4.35 2.13
CA LEU A 83 -5.52 3.78 3.15
C LEU A 83 -4.17 4.53 3.23
N PRO A 84 -3.61 4.73 4.44
CA PRO A 84 -2.22 5.16 4.61
C PRO A 84 -1.25 4.24 3.85
N VAL A 85 -0.09 4.76 3.46
CA VAL A 85 0.88 4.05 2.61
C VAL A 85 1.33 2.72 3.23
N LYS A 86 1.60 2.71 4.54
CA LYS A 86 1.97 1.49 5.26
C LYS A 86 0.86 0.45 5.20
N ALA A 87 -0.36 0.85 5.56
CA ALA A 87 -1.53 -0.03 5.49
C ALA A 87 -1.80 -0.56 4.08
N ARG A 88 -1.52 0.22 3.02
CA ARG A 88 -1.63 -0.25 1.63
C ARG A 88 -0.60 -1.33 1.29
N ALA A 89 0.64 -1.16 1.74
CA ALA A 89 1.68 -2.16 1.53
C ALA A 89 1.30 -3.48 2.21
N ASP A 90 0.89 -3.41 3.47
CA ASP A 90 0.48 -4.58 4.24
C ASP A 90 -0.78 -5.23 3.65
N PHE A 91 -1.78 -4.44 3.27
CA PHE A 91 -2.97 -4.94 2.58
C PHE A 91 -2.63 -5.67 1.28
N LYS A 92 -1.66 -5.17 0.49
CA LYS A 92 -1.24 -5.84 -0.75
C LYS A 92 -0.62 -7.20 -0.47
N VAL A 93 0.23 -7.29 0.56
CA VAL A 93 0.81 -8.57 0.99
C VAL A 93 -0.28 -9.53 1.45
N LEU A 94 -1.17 -9.09 2.33
CA LEU A 94 -2.28 -9.91 2.84
C LEU A 94 -3.20 -10.41 1.72
N LEU A 95 -3.56 -9.55 0.77
CA LEU A 95 -4.39 -9.91 -0.37
C LEU A 95 -3.68 -10.92 -1.29
N LEU A 96 -2.38 -10.76 -1.49
CA LEU A 96 -1.59 -11.70 -2.29
C LEU A 96 -1.57 -13.08 -1.61
N THR A 97 -1.26 -13.12 -0.30
CA THR A 97 -1.27 -14.34 0.52
C THR A 97 -2.64 -15.04 0.50
N TYR A 98 -3.72 -14.28 0.63
CA TYR A 98 -5.07 -14.84 0.53
C TYR A 98 -5.29 -15.49 -0.85
N LYS A 99 -4.94 -14.79 -1.93
CA LYS A 99 -5.10 -15.32 -3.29
C LYS A 99 -4.24 -16.57 -3.52
N THR A 100 -3.03 -16.63 -2.99
CA THR A 100 -2.15 -17.81 -3.14
C THR A 100 -2.71 -19.03 -2.43
N LEU A 101 -3.27 -18.86 -1.22
CA LEU A 101 -3.85 -19.95 -0.44
C LEU A 101 -5.17 -20.48 -1.04
N HIS A 102 -5.93 -19.64 -1.72
CA HIS A 102 -7.22 -20.00 -2.32
C HIS A 102 -7.15 -20.34 -3.82
N GLY A 103 -5.96 -20.54 -4.38
CA GLY A 103 -5.80 -20.92 -5.80
C GLY A 103 -6.21 -19.84 -6.80
N LEU A 104 -6.26 -18.57 -6.37
CA LEU A 104 -6.58 -17.41 -7.21
C LEU A 104 -5.31 -16.71 -7.75
N ALA A 105 -4.13 -17.17 -7.32
CA ALA A 105 -2.84 -16.70 -7.80
C ALA A 105 -2.23 -17.71 -8.79
N PRO A 106 -1.23 -17.28 -9.59
CA PRO A 106 -0.45 -18.21 -10.40
C PRO A 106 0.19 -19.33 -9.55
N THR A 107 0.29 -20.53 -10.14
CA THR A 107 0.80 -21.74 -9.48
C THR A 107 2.17 -21.52 -8.84
N TYR A 108 3.08 -20.82 -9.52
CA TYR A 108 4.42 -20.54 -8.99
C TYR A 108 4.42 -19.76 -7.67
N LEU A 109 3.37 -19.01 -7.33
CA LEU A 109 3.24 -18.36 -6.02
C LEU A 109 2.57 -19.28 -5.00
N SER A 110 1.55 -20.04 -5.41
CA SER A 110 0.89 -21.02 -4.55
C SER A 110 1.86 -22.10 -4.07
N ASP A 111 2.82 -22.49 -4.90
CA ASP A 111 3.87 -23.47 -4.54
C ASP A 111 4.86 -22.92 -3.48
N LEU A 112 4.97 -21.58 -3.35
CA LEU A 112 5.87 -20.93 -2.40
C LEU A 112 5.22 -20.64 -1.04
N VAL A 113 3.90 -20.46 -1.00
CA VAL A 113 3.15 -20.05 0.20
C VAL A 113 2.29 -21.21 0.68
N LEU A 114 2.89 -22.05 1.54
CA LEU A 114 2.27 -23.27 2.02
C LEU A 114 1.77 -23.13 3.47
N PRO A 115 0.58 -23.68 3.80
CA PRO A 115 0.10 -23.74 5.17
C PRO A 115 1.02 -24.63 6.01
N TYR A 116 1.30 -24.19 7.23
CA TYR A 116 2.07 -24.97 8.19
C TYR A 116 1.15 -26.02 8.85
N ILE A 117 1.47 -27.29 8.62
CA ILE A 117 0.79 -28.43 9.25
C ILE A 117 1.77 -29.05 10.26
N PRO A 118 1.53 -28.91 11.58
CA PRO A 118 2.42 -29.50 12.58
C PRO A 118 2.30 -31.02 12.58
N THR A 119 3.40 -31.72 12.81
CA THR A 119 3.44 -33.20 12.88
C THR A 119 2.74 -33.76 14.12
N ARG A 120 2.54 -32.92 15.15
CA ARG A 120 1.86 -33.26 16.40
C ARG A 120 0.85 -32.18 16.74
N THR A 121 -0.13 -32.51 17.56
CA THR A 121 -1.11 -31.53 18.04
C THR A 121 -0.43 -30.45 18.87
N LEU A 122 -0.62 -29.19 18.47
CA LEU A 122 -0.07 -28.00 19.13
C LEU A 122 -1.21 -27.05 19.46
N ARG A 123 -1.03 -26.24 20.51
CA ARG A 123 -1.96 -25.14 20.82
C ARG A 123 -2.09 -24.12 19.69
N SER A 124 -1.09 -24.04 18.81
CA SER A 124 -1.06 -23.13 17.66
C SER A 124 -1.50 -23.79 16.35
N GLN A 125 -2.07 -25.00 16.37
CA GLN A 125 -2.46 -25.73 15.17
C GLN A 125 -3.50 -24.96 14.33
N ASP A 126 -4.44 -24.29 14.99
CA ASP A 126 -5.52 -23.55 14.32
C ASP A 126 -5.17 -22.06 14.05
N ALA A 127 -3.91 -21.67 14.25
CA ALA A 127 -3.48 -20.27 14.09
C ALA A 127 -3.29 -19.83 12.62
N GLY A 128 -3.48 -20.73 11.64
CA GLY A 128 -3.35 -20.42 10.21
C GLY A 128 -1.93 -20.01 9.79
N LEU A 129 -0.91 -20.59 10.43
CA LEU A 129 0.48 -20.25 10.18
C LEU A 129 0.95 -20.73 8.80
N LEU A 130 1.96 -20.06 8.25
CA LEU A 130 2.62 -20.43 7.01
C LEU A 130 4.00 -21.03 7.29
N ILE A 131 4.47 -21.89 6.38
CA ILE A 131 5.82 -22.46 6.47
C ILE A 131 6.86 -21.33 6.31
N VAL A 132 7.79 -21.23 7.26
CA VAL A 132 8.91 -20.30 7.18
C VAL A 132 10.11 -21.01 6.54
N PRO A 133 10.58 -20.57 5.36
CA PRO A 133 11.73 -21.20 4.70
C PRO A 133 13.00 -21.03 5.53
N ARG A 134 13.84 -22.07 5.59
CA ARG A 134 15.16 -21.99 6.22
C ARG A 134 16.12 -21.30 5.27
N ILE A 135 16.61 -20.12 5.66
CA ILE A 135 17.59 -19.36 4.88
C ILE A 135 18.95 -19.52 5.56
N SER A 136 19.90 -20.15 4.88
CA SER A 136 21.32 -20.12 5.28
C SER A 136 21.97 -18.90 4.67
N LYS A 137 22.43 -17.95 5.49
CA LYS A 137 23.22 -16.82 5.00
C LYS A 137 24.67 -17.29 4.88
N GLN A 138 25.23 -17.27 3.67
CA GLN A 138 26.68 -17.33 3.53
C GLN A 138 27.23 -16.04 4.14
N THR A 139 27.92 -16.16 5.26
CA THR A 139 28.71 -15.06 5.83
C THR A 139 29.85 -14.76 4.86
N ALA A 140 29.88 -13.54 4.33
CA ALA A 140 30.99 -13.02 3.55
C ALA A 140 32.22 -12.77 4.45
#